data_AF-A0A7S3WIB1-F1
#
_entry.id   AF-A0A7S3WIB1-F1
#
_cell.length_a   1.000
_cell.length_b   1.000
_cell.length_c   1.000
_cell.angle_alpha   90.00
_cell.angle_beta   90.00
_cell.angle_gamma   90.00
#
_symmetry.space_group_name_H-M   'P 1'
#
loop_
_entity.id
_entity.type
_entity.pdbx_description
1 polymer ?
#
loop_
_entity_poly.entity_id
_entity_poly.type
_entity_poly.pdbx_seq_one_letter_code
_entity_poly.pdbx_strand_id
1 'polypeptide(L)'
;APSHALQGLQYLLPKLNENCSNFADLPDLEFTLGGRRLTLPPEAYAMRVMGTAEERAQVASLLHFQPRKGVGMTLSSTCMYAFIKLDHHTDYGPLWIMGMPFFRFFHVTFGLSANPADRRIWLSGASES
;
A
#
# COMPACT_ATOMS: atom_id res chain seq x y z
N ALA A 1 -1.25 2.50 7.72
CA ALA A 1 -2.31 3.50 7.49
C ALA A 1 -3.30 3.47 8.64
N PRO A 2 -3.90 4.63 9.00
CA PRO A 2 -4.91 4.71 10.05
C PRO A 2 -6.12 3.82 9.76
N SER A 3 -6.66 3.16 10.78
CA SER A 3 -7.76 2.20 10.62
C SER A 3 -9.02 2.80 10.04
N HIS A 4 -9.39 4.03 10.43
CA HIS A 4 -10.59 4.70 9.91
C HIS A 4 -10.52 4.91 8.39
N ALA A 5 -9.34 5.19 7.84
CA ALA A 5 -9.17 5.35 6.40
C ALA A 5 -9.24 4.01 5.66
N LEU A 6 -8.66 2.96 6.25
CA LEU A 6 -8.74 1.60 5.69
C LEU A 6 -10.17 1.04 5.71
N GLN A 7 -10.96 1.39 6.74
CA GLN A 7 -12.39 1.06 6.80
C GLN A 7 -13.16 1.75 5.67
N GLY A 8 -12.87 3.01 5.34
CA GLY A 8 -13.47 3.65 4.17
C GLY A 8 -13.10 2.93 2.88
N LEU A 9 -11.82 2.59 2.73
CA LEU A 9 -11.28 1.93 1.56
C LEU A 9 -11.88 0.52 1.33
N GLN A 10 -12.26 -0.19 2.41
CA GLN A 10 -12.89 -1.51 2.32
C GLN A 10 -14.20 -1.52 1.53
N TYR A 11 -14.90 -0.38 1.44
CA TYR A 11 -16.16 -0.24 0.70
C TYR A 11 -15.93 0.12 -0.77
N LEU A 12 -14.74 0.64 -1.11
CA LEU A 12 -14.38 1.07 -2.45
C LEU A 12 -13.60 0.00 -3.22
N LEU A 13 -12.78 -0.77 -2.51
CA LEU A 13 -11.98 -1.82 -3.13
C LEU A 13 -12.84 -3.05 -3.42
N PRO A 14 -12.78 -3.61 -4.63
CA PRO A 14 -13.39 -4.89 -4.90
C PRO A 14 -12.72 -5.98 -4.07
N LYS A 15 -13.40 -7.12 -3.91
CA LYS A 15 -12.76 -8.30 -3.31
C LYS A 15 -11.63 -8.78 -4.22
N LEU A 16 -10.40 -8.83 -3.74
CA LEU A 16 -9.27 -9.42 -4.48
C LEU A 16 -9.34 -10.95 -4.42
N ASN A 17 -9.28 -11.60 -5.58
CA ASN A 17 -9.25 -13.06 -5.66
C ASN A 17 -7.86 -13.58 -5.30
N GLU A 18 -7.80 -14.65 -4.51
CA GLU A 18 -6.55 -15.22 -4.02
C GLU A 18 -5.65 -15.74 -5.15
N ASN A 19 -6.23 -16.20 -6.25
CA ASN A 19 -5.50 -16.60 -7.46
C ASN A 19 -5.11 -15.42 -8.38
N CYS A 20 -5.46 -14.19 -7.99
CA CYS A 20 -5.27 -12.94 -8.71
C CYS A 20 -6.07 -12.79 -10.02
N SER A 21 -7.14 -13.56 -10.24
CA SER A 21 -7.86 -13.53 -11.52
C SER A 21 -8.52 -12.20 -11.85
N ASN A 22 -8.80 -11.36 -10.85
CA ASN A 22 -9.39 -10.03 -11.01
C ASN A 22 -8.40 -8.90 -10.71
N PHE A 23 -7.10 -9.17 -10.77
CA PHE A 23 -6.07 -8.16 -10.51
C PHE A 23 -6.17 -6.97 -11.47
N ALA A 24 -6.51 -7.23 -12.75
CA ALA A 24 -6.67 -6.20 -13.77
C ALA A 24 -7.92 -5.33 -13.57
N ASP A 25 -8.88 -5.75 -12.73
CA ASP A 25 -10.10 -5.01 -12.44
C ASP A 25 -9.94 -4.04 -11.25
N LEU A 26 -8.74 -4.03 -10.65
CA LEU A 26 -8.43 -3.17 -9.52
C LEU A 26 -8.31 -1.69 -9.97
N PRO A 27 -8.88 -0.74 -9.21
CA PRO A 27 -8.85 0.66 -9.59
C PRO A 27 -7.51 1.34 -9.30
N ASP A 28 -7.19 2.42 -9.99
CA ASP A 28 -6.14 3.31 -9.52
C ASP A 28 -6.58 4.02 -8.22
N LEU A 29 -5.65 4.18 -7.28
CA LEU A 29 -5.86 4.97 -6.06
C LEU A 29 -5.20 6.34 -6.21
N GLU A 30 -5.89 7.39 -5.79
CA GLU A 30 -5.35 8.75 -5.84
C GLU A 30 -5.02 9.29 -4.44
N PHE A 31 -3.83 9.89 -4.31
CA PHE A 31 -3.40 10.61 -3.11
C PHE A 31 -3.14 12.08 -3.46
N THR A 32 -3.62 12.99 -2.61
CA THR A 32 -3.28 14.42 -2.74
C THR A 32 -2.20 14.77 -1.74
N LEU A 33 -0.99 15.08 -2.22
CA LEU A 33 0.15 15.49 -1.41
C LEU A 33 0.65 16.86 -1.89
N GLY A 34 0.72 17.84 -0.98
CA GLY A 34 1.20 19.19 -1.32
C GLY A 34 0.41 19.86 -2.45
N GLY A 35 -0.89 19.59 -2.56
CA GLY A 35 -1.76 20.12 -3.62
C GLY A 35 -1.63 19.42 -4.98
N ARG A 36 -0.81 18.37 -5.10
CA ARG A 36 -0.66 17.56 -6.33
C ARG A 36 -1.35 16.21 -6.16
N ARG A 37 -2.02 15.75 -7.22
CA ARG A 37 -2.58 14.39 -7.28
C ARG A 37 -1.52 13.41 -7.74
N LEU A 38 -1.39 12.32 -7.01
CA LEU A 38 -0.51 11.19 -7.30
C LEU A 38 -1.37 9.94 -7.49
N THR A 39 -1.16 9.27 -8.60
CA THR A 39 -1.88 8.04 -8.94
C THR A 39 -1.03 6.83 -8.57
N LEU A 40 -1.63 5.89 -7.84
CA LEU A 40 -1.05 4.60 -7.50
C LEU A 40 -1.80 3.50 -8.25
N PRO A 41 -1.13 2.79 -9.17
CA PRO A 41 -1.76 1.68 -9.88
C PRO A 41 -1.94 0.46 -8.96
N PRO A 42 -2.73 -0.55 -9.37
CA PRO A 42 -2.95 -1.79 -8.61
C PRO A 42 -1.68 -2.44 -8.06
N GLU A 43 -0.59 -2.46 -8.83
CA GLU A 43 0.70 -3.04 -8.43
C GLU A 43 1.37 -2.28 -7.27
N ALA A 44 0.94 -1.05 -7.00
CA ALA A 44 1.40 -0.25 -5.88
C ALA A 44 0.64 -0.51 -4.58
N TYR A 45 -0.43 -1.30 -4.58
CA TYR A 45 -1.19 -1.59 -3.35
C TYR A 45 -1.77 -3.00 -3.26
N ALA A 46 -1.61 -3.81 -4.30
CA ALA A 46 -1.90 -5.24 -4.32
C ALA A 46 -0.64 -6.01 -4.74
N MET A 47 -0.42 -7.18 -4.13
CA MET A 47 0.78 -7.97 -4.35
C MET A 47 0.46 -9.46 -4.45
N ARG A 48 1.22 -10.17 -5.28
CA ARG A 48 1.24 -11.64 -5.33
C ARG A 48 2.33 -12.15 -4.39
N VAL A 49 1.94 -12.82 -3.31
CA VAL A 49 2.84 -13.42 -2.34
C VAL A 49 3.11 -14.87 -2.73
N MET A 50 4.39 -15.21 -2.91
CA MET A 50 4.86 -16.58 -3.12
C MET A 50 5.49 -17.12 -1.83
N GLY A 51 5.65 -18.44 -1.71
CA GLY A 51 6.26 -19.08 -0.55
C GLY A 51 5.42 -20.22 0.02
N THR A 52 5.87 -20.81 1.13
CA THR A 52 5.14 -21.87 1.83
C THR A 52 3.81 -21.35 2.38
N ALA A 53 2.94 -22.26 2.83
CA ALA A 53 1.69 -21.87 3.46
C ALA A 53 1.93 -21.05 4.75
N GLU A 54 2.97 -21.42 5.51
CA GLU A 54 3.37 -20.74 6.74
C GLU A 54 3.88 -19.33 6.48
N GLU A 55 4.77 -19.16 5.50
CA GLU A 55 5.30 -17.84 5.11
C GLU A 55 4.17 -16.91 4.66
N ARG A 56 3.24 -17.41 3.84
CA ARG A 56 2.08 -16.63 3.40
C ARG A 56 1.14 -16.29 4.55
N ALA A 57 0.96 -17.19 5.51
CA ALA A 57 0.17 -16.91 6.71
C ALA A 57 0.81 -15.82 7.60
N GLN A 58 2.14 -15.82 7.73
CA GLN A 58 2.87 -14.77 8.44
C GLN A 58 2.68 -13.41 7.78
N VAL A 59 2.81 -13.33 6.45
CA VAL A 59 2.55 -12.09 5.69
C VAL A 59 1.11 -11.63 5.90
N ALA A 60 0.14 -12.54 5.74
CA ALA A 60 -1.27 -12.22 5.92
C ALA A 60 -1.60 -11.69 7.33
N SER A 61 -0.87 -12.12 8.36
CA SER A 61 -1.09 -11.65 9.74
C SER A 61 -0.77 -10.16 9.95
N LEU A 62 0.07 -9.57 9.09
CA LEU A 62 0.43 -8.15 9.14
C LEU A 62 -0.58 -7.25 8.41
N LEU A 63 -1.38 -7.83 7.52
CA LEU A 63 -2.26 -7.07 6.63
C LEU A 63 -3.61 -6.77 7.29
N HIS A 64 -4.16 -5.62 6.93
CA HIS A 64 -5.51 -5.23 7.34
C HIS A 64 -6.58 -6.10 6.67
N PHE A 65 -6.43 -6.34 5.36
CA PHE A 65 -7.35 -7.15 4.57
C PHE A 65 -6.91 -8.62 4.62
N GLN A 66 -7.53 -9.38 5.51
CA GLN A 66 -7.17 -10.79 5.68
C GLN A 66 -7.74 -11.65 4.53
N PRO A 67 -6.95 -12.56 3.93
CA PRO A 67 -7.44 -13.54 2.97
C PRO A 67 -8.40 -14.53 3.64
N ARG A 68 -9.19 -15.27 2.86
CA ARG A 68 -10.15 -16.22 3.44
C ARG A 68 -9.39 -17.41 4.03
N LYS A 69 -9.73 -17.77 5.27
CA LYS A 69 -9.19 -18.97 5.92
C LYS A 69 -9.51 -20.21 5.06
N GLY A 70 -8.47 -20.98 4.72
CA GLY A 70 -8.61 -22.29 4.07
C GLY A 70 -8.55 -22.32 2.53
N VAL A 71 -8.56 -21.19 1.83
CA VAL A 71 -8.53 -21.17 0.34
C VAL A 71 -7.11 -20.99 -0.23
N GLY A 72 -6.18 -20.41 0.54
CA GLY A 72 -4.79 -20.21 0.12
C GLY A 72 -3.88 -21.44 0.21
N MET A 73 -4.26 -22.51 0.93
CA MET A 73 -3.35 -23.64 1.19
C MET A 73 -2.98 -24.45 -0.07
N THR A 74 -3.79 -24.39 -1.14
CA THR A 74 -3.58 -25.16 -2.37
C THR A 74 -2.88 -24.39 -3.49
N LEU A 75 -2.76 -23.07 -3.36
CA LEU A 75 -2.12 -22.22 -4.38
C LEU A 75 -0.63 -22.05 -4.09
N SER A 76 0.18 -22.03 -5.16
CA SER A 76 1.62 -21.70 -5.09
C SER A 76 1.89 -20.21 -4.79
N SER A 77 0.87 -19.36 -4.96
CA SER A 77 0.93 -17.93 -4.65
C SER A 77 -0.45 -17.39 -4.30
N THR A 78 -0.51 -16.28 -3.58
CA THR A 78 -1.77 -15.64 -3.16
C THR A 78 -1.71 -14.14 -3.37
N CYS A 79 -2.75 -13.57 -3.99
CA CYS A 79 -2.91 -12.12 -4.05
C CYS A 79 -3.47 -11.54 -2.76
N MET A 80 -2.87 -10.44 -2.30
CA MET A 80 -3.22 -9.74 -1.08
C MET A 80 -3.12 -8.23 -1.27
N TYR A 81 -3.93 -7.45 -0.55
CA TYR A 81 -3.76 -6.00 -0.48
C TYR A 81 -2.65 -5.63 0.51
N ALA A 82 -1.72 -4.78 0.11
CA ALA A 82 -0.54 -4.37 0.86
C ALA A 82 -0.81 -3.22 1.85
N PHE A 83 -1.92 -3.27 2.58
CA PHE A 83 -2.25 -2.29 3.62
C PHE A 83 -2.00 -2.85 5.02
N ILE A 84 -1.09 -2.22 5.75
CA ILE A 84 -0.86 -2.50 7.18
C ILE A 84 -1.63 -1.46 8.00
N LYS A 85 -2.39 -1.93 8.98
CA LYS A 85 -3.07 -1.06 9.95
C LYS A 85 -2.06 -0.54 10.97
N LEU A 86 -2.00 0.78 11.14
CA LEU A 86 -1.22 1.44 12.19
C LEU A 86 -1.98 2.68 12.66
N ASP A 87 -2.43 2.68 13.90
CA ASP A 87 -3.11 3.81 14.52
C ASP A 87 -2.10 4.58 15.37
N HIS A 88 -1.56 5.66 14.81
CA HIS A 88 -0.68 6.58 15.51
C HIS A 88 -1.08 8.02 15.21
N HIS A 89 -1.03 8.87 16.24
CA HIS A 89 -1.39 10.28 16.13
C HIS A 89 -0.14 11.13 16.26
N THR A 90 -0.08 12.19 15.47
CA THR A 90 0.93 13.25 15.54
C THR A 90 0.24 14.56 15.89
N ASP A 91 1.00 15.61 16.17
CA ASP A 91 0.47 16.96 16.37
C ASP A 91 -0.30 17.50 15.14
N TYR A 92 -0.13 16.87 13.97
CA TYR A 92 -0.77 17.23 12.71
C TYR A 92 -1.87 16.27 12.28
N GLY A 93 -2.23 15.30 13.13
CA GLY A 93 -3.26 14.29 12.87
C GLY A 93 -2.73 12.87 12.66
N PRO A 94 -3.57 11.95 12.14
CA PRO A 94 -3.24 10.53 12.00
C PRO A 94 -2.08 10.26 11.03
N LEU A 95 -1.14 9.40 11.43
CA LEU A 95 0.05 9.08 10.66
C LEU A 95 -0.24 8.12 9.50
N TRP A 96 0.20 8.52 8.31
CA TRP A 96 0.36 7.63 7.16
C TRP A 96 1.83 7.29 6.94
N ILE A 97 2.12 6.00 6.72
CA ILE A 97 3.44 5.53 6.32
C ILE A 97 3.33 5.08 4.87
N MET A 98 4.02 5.80 3.99
CA MET A 98 4.17 5.43 2.57
C MET A 98 5.45 4.60 2.45
N GLY A 99 5.28 3.30 2.18
CA GLY A 99 6.39 2.34 2.13
C GLY A 99 6.86 2.02 0.72
N MET A 100 7.52 0.86 0.58
CA MET A 100 8.00 0.32 -0.70
C MET A 100 6.97 0.32 -1.83
N PRO A 101 5.67 -0.01 -1.61
CA PRO A 101 4.71 0.03 -2.70
C PRO A 101 4.55 1.43 -3.31
N PHE A 102 4.78 2.50 -2.55
CA PHE A 102 4.85 3.87 -3.06
C PHE A 102 6.22 4.19 -3.67
N PHE A 103 7.33 3.83 -3.00
CA PHE A 103 8.70 4.13 -3.47
C PHE A 103 9.12 3.42 -4.75
N ARG A 104 8.42 2.35 -5.16
CA ARG A 104 8.65 1.70 -6.46
C ARG A 104 8.15 2.53 -7.65
N PHE A 105 7.14 3.36 -7.43
CA PHE A 105 6.50 4.17 -8.49
C PHE A 105 6.97 5.62 -8.47
N PHE A 106 7.43 6.10 -7.31
CA PHE A 106 7.97 7.45 -7.17
C PHE A 106 9.38 7.43 -6.62
N HIS A 107 10.29 8.07 -7.35
CA HIS A 107 11.59 8.42 -6.80
C HIS A 107 11.40 9.55 -5.78
N VAL A 108 11.91 9.33 -4.56
CA VAL A 108 11.73 10.24 -3.42
C VAL A 108 13.07 10.88 -3.05
N THR A 109 13.16 12.19 -3.20
CA THR A 109 14.36 12.96 -2.80
C THR A 109 14.09 13.73 -1.52
N PHE A 110 14.98 13.57 -0.54
CA PHE A 110 14.92 14.27 0.73
C PHE A 110 15.84 15.48 0.72
N GLY A 111 15.24 16.68 0.68
CA GLY A 111 15.94 17.96 0.79
C GLY A 111 16.28 18.26 2.22
N LEU A 112 17.55 18.08 2.56
CA LEU A 112 18.08 18.43 3.87
C LEU A 112 18.44 19.91 3.89
N SER A 113 18.04 20.60 4.95
CA SER A 113 18.44 21.96 5.28
C SER A 113 18.73 22.05 6.77
N ALA A 114 19.69 22.91 7.13
CA ALA A 114 20.01 23.23 8.51
C ALA A 114 18.77 23.79 9.24
N ASN A 115 18.02 24.68 8.57
CA ASN A 115 16.73 25.15 9.05
C ASN A 115 15.63 24.12 8.75
N PRO A 116 14.93 23.57 9.76
CA PRO A 116 13.85 22.60 9.56
C PRO A 116 12.73 23.11 8.66
N ALA A 117 12.43 24.41 8.69
CA ALA A 117 11.36 25.02 7.89
C ALA A 117 11.63 24.97 6.37
N ASP A 118 12.89 24.76 5.97
CA ASP A 118 13.31 24.71 4.57
C ASP A 118 13.47 23.28 4.05
N ARG A 119 13.26 22.26 4.90
CA ARG A 119 13.32 20.85 4.50
C ARG A 119 12.14 20.51 3.60
N ARG A 120 12.39 19.76 2.53
CA ARG A 120 11.38 19.41 1.52
C ARG A 120 11.53 17.96 1.11
N ILE A 121 10.43 17.39 0.61
CA ILE A 121 10.41 16.08 -0.04
C ILE A 121 9.94 16.31 -1.46
N TRP A 122 10.69 15.80 -2.44
CA TRP A 122 10.31 15.83 -3.84
C TRP A 122 10.00 14.43 -4.34
N LEU A 123 9.04 14.35 -5.25
CA LEU A 123 8.57 13.13 -5.88
C LEU A 123 8.65 13.30 -7.39
N SER A 124 9.25 12.34 -8.08
CA SER A 124 9.23 12.20 -9.54
C SER A 124 8.79 10.79 -9.93
N GLY A 125 8.21 10.61 -11.11
CA GLY A 125 7.83 9.28 -11.60
C GLY A 125 9.08 8.40 -11.77
N ALA A 126 9.02 7.14 -11.35
CA ALA A 126 10.18 6.25 -11.35
C ALA A 126 10.71 5.88 -12.76
N SER A 127 9.95 6.15 -13.84
CA SER A 127 10.37 5.90 -15.23
C SER A 127 11.02 7.08 -15.94
N GLU A 128 11.20 8.23 -15.27
CA GLU A 128 11.87 9.42 -15.83
C GLU A 128 13.35 9.47 -15.41
N SER A 129 14.11 8.42 -15.73
CA SER A 129 15.57 8.32 -15.46
C SER A 129 16.35 7.88 -16.68
#